data_AF-H1VS10-F1
#
_entry.id   AF-H1VS10-F1
#
_cell.length_a   1.000
_cell.length_b   1.000
_cell.length_c   1.000
_cell.angle_alpha   90.00
_cell.angle_beta   90.00
_cell.angle_gamma   90.00
#
_symmetry.space_group_name_H-M   'P 1'
#
loop_
_entity.id
_entity.type
_entity.pdbx_description
1 polymer ?
#
loop_
_entity_poly.entity_id
_entity_poly.type
_entity_poly.pdbx_seq_one_letter_code
_entity_poly.pdbx_strand_id
1 'polypeptide(L)'
;MFVAEAFAVPGTRVRALAPPSGVSAESFAAYAFYVDDRVSKLALVNMKPYYANSTSDYTVHLDLSSLMHAGSGGSVRIKRMTAPYVNTGDSKLSSWAGQSFPQGEPVGDVDIGTVGEDGAVAVRGSEAVLVFFDEEEVYGL
;
A
#
# COMPACT_ATOMS: atom_id res chain seq x y z
N MET A 1 -8.29 -8.56 0.55
CA MET A 1 -7.18 -8.47 1.52
C MET A 1 -6.83 -7.05 1.91
N PHE A 2 -6.51 -6.15 0.97
CA PHE A 2 -6.13 -4.75 1.27
C PHE A 2 -6.96 -4.06 2.37
N VAL A 3 -8.28 -3.91 2.16
CA VAL A 3 -9.15 -3.21 3.12
C VAL A 3 -9.28 -3.97 4.44
N ALA A 4 -9.27 -5.31 4.40
CA ALA A 4 -9.35 -6.12 5.61
C ALA A 4 -8.11 -5.87 6.50
N GLU A 5 -6.91 -5.86 5.92
CA GLU A 5 -5.68 -5.60 6.68
C GLU A 5 -5.55 -4.14 7.14
N ALA A 6 -6.06 -3.19 6.35
CA ALA A 6 -6.09 -1.78 6.74
C ALA A 6 -6.89 -1.56 8.05
N PHE A 7 -7.90 -2.39 8.31
CA PHE A 7 -8.78 -2.30 9.49
C PHE A 7 -8.64 -3.50 10.45
N ALA A 8 -7.58 -4.31 10.34
CA ALA A 8 -7.42 -5.53 11.14
C ALA A 8 -7.32 -5.25 12.66
N VAL A 9 -6.88 -4.04 13.05
CA VAL A 9 -6.73 -3.66 14.46
C VAL A 9 -8.01 -2.98 14.96
N PRO A 10 -8.66 -3.47 16.03
CA PRO A 10 -9.82 -2.83 16.62
C PRO A 10 -9.55 -1.38 17.06
N GLY A 11 -10.56 -0.53 17.00
CA GLY A 11 -10.41 0.89 17.38
C GLY A 11 -9.67 1.75 16.35
N THR A 12 -9.30 1.19 15.19
CA THR A 12 -8.68 1.93 14.10
C THR A 12 -9.52 3.14 13.68
N ARG A 13 -8.92 4.33 13.72
CA ARG A 13 -9.49 5.57 13.16
C ARG A 13 -8.77 5.90 11.85
N VAL A 14 -9.49 6.46 10.89
CA VAL A 14 -8.95 6.78 9.57
C VAL A 14 -9.02 8.29 9.31
N ARG A 15 -7.97 8.83 8.68
CA ARG A 15 -7.95 10.21 8.18
C ARG A 15 -7.47 10.23 6.74
N ALA A 16 -8.26 10.81 5.85
CA ALA A 16 -7.80 11.12 4.49
C ALA A 16 -6.70 12.18 4.54
N LEU A 17 -5.65 11.96 3.77
CA LEU A 17 -4.52 12.87 3.61
C LEU A 17 -4.61 13.56 2.25
N ALA A 18 -4.09 14.78 2.17
CA ALA A 18 -3.88 15.42 0.89
C ALA A 18 -2.80 14.66 0.10
N PRO A 19 -2.92 14.57 -1.24
CA PRO A 19 -1.85 14.02 -2.07
C PRO A 19 -0.60 14.92 -1.98
N PRO A 20 0.60 14.37 -2.27
CA PRO A 20 1.81 15.18 -2.35
C PRO A 20 1.71 16.25 -3.44
N SER A 21 2.55 17.29 -3.32
CA SER A 21 2.57 18.40 -4.27
C SER A 21 2.78 17.90 -5.71
N GLY A 22 1.98 18.41 -6.65
CA GLY A 22 2.04 18.00 -8.06
C GLY A 22 1.28 16.71 -8.40
N VAL A 23 0.69 16.03 -7.41
CA VAL A 23 -0.15 14.84 -7.65
C VAL A 23 -1.63 15.21 -7.54
N SER A 24 -2.43 14.81 -8.53
CA SER A 24 -3.87 15.09 -8.55
C SER A 24 -4.63 14.20 -7.55
N ALA A 25 -5.44 14.84 -6.70
CA ALA A 25 -6.35 14.17 -5.76
C ALA A 25 -7.44 13.33 -6.47
N GLU A 26 -7.70 13.59 -7.76
CA GLU A 26 -8.66 12.79 -8.54
C GLU A 26 -8.13 11.39 -8.88
N SER A 27 -6.80 11.22 -8.83
CA SER A 27 -6.13 9.99 -9.27
C SER A 27 -5.15 9.42 -8.24
N PHE A 28 -5.06 10.03 -7.07
CA PHE A 28 -4.26 9.53 -5.96
C PHE A 28 -4.96 9.82 -4.64
N ALA A 29 -5.08 8.80 -3.81
CA ALA A 29 -5.65 8.91 -2.48
C ALA A 29 -4.68 8.34 -1.44
N ALA A 30 -4.60 8.99 -0.29
CA ALA A 30 -3.83 8.53 0.85
C ALA A 30 -4.67 8.58 2.13
N TYR A 31 -4.52 7.57 2.98
CA TYR A 31 -5.25 7.47 4.25
C TYR A 31 -4.31 7.03 5.36
N ALA A 32 -4.22 7.81 6.43
CA ALA A 32 -3.54 7.41 7.66
C ALA A 32 -4.51 6.68 8.57
N PHE A 33 -4.05 5.56 9.13
CA PHE A 33 -4.77 4.75 10.11
C PHE A 33 -4.10 4.91 11.46
N TYR A 34 -4.91 5.17 12.47
CA TYR A 34 -4.48 5.44 13.83
C TYR A 34 -5.05 4.42 14.80
N VAL A 35 -4.18 3.89 15.66
CA VAL A 35 -4.51 3.04 16.80
C VAL A 35 -3.89 3.70 18.02
N ASP A 36 -4.66 3.86 19.11
CA ASP A 36 -4.19 4.49 20.35
C ASP A 36 -3.46 5.84 20.15
N ASP A 37 -4.06 6.70 19.31
CA ASP A 37 -3.52 8.02 18.93
C ASP A 37 -2.16 8.02 18.21
N ARG A 38 -1.66 6.86 17.77
CA ARG A 38 -0.43 6.72 16.98
C ARG A 38 -0.74 6.29 15.55
N VAL A 39 0.09 6.73 14.60
CA VAL A 39 -0.01 6.25 13.21
C VAL A 39 0.45 4.80 13.19
N SER A 40 -0.42 3.90 12.75
CA SER A 40 -0.16 2.46 12.68
C SER A 40 0.03 2.01 11.23
N LYS A 41 -0.79 2.53 10.30
CA LYS A 41 -0.68 2.24 8.86
C LYS A 41 -0.90 3.46 7.98
N LEU A 42 -0.43 3.37 6.73
CA LEU A 42 -0.72 4.32 5.66
C LEU A 42 -1.15 3.55 4.40
N ALA A 43 -2.36 3.81 3.92
CA ALA A 43 -2.81 3.36 2.59
C ALA A 43 -2.49 4.41 1.55
N LEU A 44 -1.88 3.98 0.45
CA LEU A 44 -1.51 4.79 -0.70
C LEU A 44 -2.14 4.14 -1.94
N VAL A 45 -3.00 4.86 -2.66
CA VAL A 45 -3.74 4.31 -3.79
C VAL A 45 -3.54 5.21 -5.01
N ASN A 46 -2.85 4.70 -6.01
CA ASN A 46 -2.65 5.41 -7.27
C ASN A 46 -3.63 4.88 -8.33
N MET A 47 -4.68 5.66 -8.53
CA MET A 47 -5.79 5.36 -9.43
C MET A 47 -5.52 5.83 -10.86
N LYS A 48 -4.29 6.30 -11.19
CA LYS A 48 -3.92 6.55 -12.59
C LYS A 48 -3.99 5.24 -13.39
N PRO A 49 -4.80 5.16 -14.46
CA PRO A 49 -4.88 3.95 -15.28
C PRO A 49 -3.56 3.63 -15.96
N TYR A 50 -2.99 2.47 -15.67
CA TYR A 50 -1.77 1.95 -16.31
C TYR A 50 -2.13 0.79 -17.25
N TYR A 51 -1.98 1.02 -18.55
CA TYR A 51 -2.20 0.04 -19.62
C TYR A 51 -0.88 -0.44 -20.23
N ALA A 52 -0.90 -1.58 -20.93
CA ALA A 52 0.26 -2.15 -21.62
C ALA A 52 0.89 -1.23 -22.67
N ASN A 53 0.10 -0.33 -23.27
CA ASN A 53 0.54 0.65 -24.25
C ASN A 53 0.80 2.03 -23.65
N SER A 54 0.84 2.16 -22.31
CA SER A 54 1.18 3.43 -21.67
C SER A 54 2.63 3.80 -21.95
N THR A 55 2.89 5.07 -22.21
CA THR A 55 4.25 5.60 -22.41
C THR A 55 4.93 5.97 -21.08
N SER A 56 4.21 5.88 -19.96
CA SER A 56 4.67 6.08 -18.60
C SER A 56 3.92 5.12 -17.67
N ASP A 57 4.53 4.79 -16.54
CA ASP A 57 3.93 3.97 -15.48
C ASP A 57 3.18 4.81 -14.42
N TYR A 58 3.24 6.14 -14.53
CA TYR A 58 2.59 7.10 -13.63
C TYR A 58 2.97 6.94 -12.16
N THR A 59 4.18 6.47 -11.89
CA THR A 59 4.67 6.26 -10.53
C THR A 59 4.69 7.55 -9.72
N VAL A 60 4.09 7.50 -8.53
CA VAL A 60 4.16 8.55 -7.51
C VAL A 60 5.20 8.13 -6.47
N HIS A 61 6.17 9.00 -6.22
CA HIS A 61 7.18 8.82 -5.18
C HIS A 61 6.80 9.61 -3.94
N LEU A 62 6.82 8.96 -2.78
CA LEU A 62 6.56 9.56 -1.48
C LEU A 62 7.78 9.39 -0.58
N ASP A 63 8.06 10.44 0.19
CA ASP A 63 9.06 10.44 1.25
C ASP A 63 8.33 10.28 2.60
N LEU A 64 8.60 9.15 3.25
CA LEU A 64 8.06 8.82 4.57
C LEU A 64 9.12 8.90 5.68
N SER A 65 10.30 9.46 5.40
CA SER A 65 11.43 9.54 6.34
C SER A 65 11.02 10.09 7.71
N SER A 66 10.20 11.14 7.74
CA SER A 66 9.66 11.74 8.97
C SER A 66 8.74 10.82 9.81
N LEU A 67 8.23 9.74 9.21
CA LEU A 67 7.33 8.77 9.83
C LEU A 67 8.03 7.43 10.13
N MET A 68 9.29 7.24 9.74
CA MET A 68 10.01 5.97 9.95
C MET A 68 10.13 5.58 11.43
N HIS A 69 9.96 6.54 12.35
CA HIS A 69 9.99 6.32 13.80
C HIS A 69 8.62 6.47 14.48
N ALA A 70 7.52 6.52 13.71
CA ALA A 70 6.18 6.71 14.25
C ALA A 70 5.66 5.50 15.04
N GLY A 71 6.18 4.30 14.75
CA GLY A 71 5.76 3.04 15.37
C GLY A 71 6.73 2.46 16.41
N SER A 72 6.39 1.27 16.90
CA SER A 72 7.07 0.53 17.97
C SER A 72 8.38 -0.12 17.47
N GLY A 73 9.46 0.64 17.28
CA GLY A 73 10.82 0.09 17.25
C GLY A 73 11.16 -0.98 16.20
N GLY A 74 10.48 -0.97 15.04
CA GLY A 74 10.69 -1.91 13.93
C GLY A 74 11.02 -1.23 12.61
N SER A 75 11.42 -2.03 11.61
CA SER A 75 11.55 -1.52 10.23
C SER A 75 10.15 -1.26 9.65
N VAL A 76 10.00 -0.19 8.85
CA VAL A 76 8.74 0.06 8.14
C VAL A 76 8.57 -0.96 7.02
N ARG A 77 7.41 -1.63 6.98
CA ARG A 77 7.12 -2.72 6.04
C ARG A 77 6.01 -2.32 5.08
N ILE A 78 6.00 -2.93 3.90
CA ILE A 78 4.97 -2.67 2.89
C ILE A 78 4.42 -3.96 2.29
N LYS A 79 3.11 -3.95 2.05
CA LYS A 79 2.42 -4.90 1.18
C LYS A 79 1.83 -4.16 0.00
N ARG A 80 1.87 -4.79 -1.17
CA ARG A 80 1.42 -4.19 -2.44
C ARG A 80 0.24 -4.95 -3.00
N MET A 81 -0.75 -4.21 -3.48
CA MET A 81 -1.78 -4.69 -4.38
C MET A 81 -1.36 -4.33 -5.80
N THR A 82 -1.07 -5.35 -6.61
CA THR A 82 -0.53 -5.16 -7.96
C THR A 82 -1.33 -5.95 -8.98
N ALA A 83 -1.28 -5.51 -10.23
CA ALA A 83 -1.69 -6.26 -11.41
C ALA A 83 -0.78 -5.85 -12.57
N PRO A 84 -0.66 -6.62 -13.66
CA PRO A 84 0.07 -6.19 -14.83
C PRO A 84 -0.43 -4.83 -15.36
N TYR A 85 -1.75 -4.68 -15.49
CA TYR A 85 -2.42 -3.50 -16.04
C TYR A 85 -3.77 -3.25 -15.36
N VAL A 86 -4.33 -2.05 -15.53
CA VAL A 86 -5.62 -1.65 -14.93
C VAL A 86 -6.81 -2.52 -15.38
N ASN A 87 -6.75 -3.05 -16.59
CA ASN A 87 -7.81 -3.86 -17.19
C ASN A 87 -7.54 -5.36 -17.09
N THR A 88 -6.63 -5.79 -16.20
CA THR A 88 -6.41 -7.20 -15.90
C THR A 88 -7.69 -7.80 -15.30
N GLY A 89 -8.38 -8.63 -16.09
CA GLY A 89 -9.56 -9.39 -15.65
C GLY A 89 -9.25 -10.79 -15.11
N ASP A 90 -8.02 -11.29 -15.28
CA ASP A 90 -7.59 -12.59 -14.75
C ASP A 90 -7.15 -12.42 -13.28
N SER A 91 -7.91 -13.04 -12.37
CA SER A 91 -7.66 -12.98 -10.92
C SER A 91 -6.36 -13.66 -10.49
N LYS A 92 -5.71 -14.44 -11.35
CA LYS A 92 -4.40 -15.04 -11.10
C LYS A 92 -3.24 -14.05 -11.25
N LEU A 93 -3.48 -12.93 -11.95
CA LEU A 93 -2.46 -11.94 -12.26
C LEU A 93 -2.50 -10.74 -11.32
N SER A 94 -3.64 -10.49 -10.67
CA SER A 94 -3.75 -9.51 -9.59
C SER A 94 -3.31 -10.13 -8.27
N SER A 95 -2.39 -9.49 -7.57
CA SER A 95 -1.82 -9.99 -6.33
C SER A 95 -1.97 -9.02 -5.17
N TRP A 96 -1.95 -9.57 -3.96
CA TRP A 96 -1.78 -8.88 -2.69
C TRP A 96 -0.59 -9.50 -1.97
N ALA A 97 0.42 -8.69 -1.65
CA ALA A 97 1.65 -9.15 -1.01
C ALA A 97 2.27 -10.37 -1.72
N GLY A 98 2.38 -10.30 -3.06
CA GLY A 98 2.94 -11.38 -3.88
C GLY A 98 1.96 -12.53 -4.22
N GLN A 99 0.84 -12.65 -3.51
CA GLN A 99 -0.10 -13.77 -3.68
C GLN A 99 -1.37 -13.38 -4.44
N SER A 100 -1.84 -14.27 -5.32
CA SER A 100 -3.16 -14.17 -5.96
C SER A 100 -4.17 -15.09 -5.29
N PHE A 101 -5.47 -14.85 -5.48
CA PHE A 101 -6.54 -15.60 -4.80
C PHE A 101 -7.66 -16.02 -5.77
N PRO A 102 -7.37 -16.78 -6.84
CA PRO A 102 -8.34 -17.05 -7.92
C PRO A 102 -9.56 -17.87 -7.49
N GLN A 103 -9.46 -18.64 -6.41
CA GLN A 103 -10.55 -19.46 -5.84
C GLN A 103 -10.64 -19.27 -4.31
N GLY A 104 -10.21 -18.11 -3.80
CA GLY A 104 -10.11 -17.85 -2.36
C GLY A 104 -8.87 -18.46 -1.68
N GLU A 105 -8.17 -19.37 -2.35
CA GLU A 105 -6.89 -19.93 -1.87
C GLU A 105 -5.69 -19.10 -2.35
N PRO A 106 -4.69 -18.86 -1.48
CA PRO A 106 -3.48 -18.13 -1.86
C PRO A 106 -2.63 -18.95 -2.85
N VAL A 107 -2.15 -18.29 -3.92
CA VAL A 107 -1.20 -18.85 -4.89
C VAL A 107 -0.04 -17.87 -5.07
N GLY A 108 1.19 -18.36 -4.90
CA GLY A 108 2.42 -17.58 -4.95
C GLY A 108 3.07 -17.43 -3.56
N ASP A 109 4.23 -16.81 -3.53
CA ASP A 109 4.97 -16.54 -2.29
C ASP A 109 4.54 -15.21 -1.68
N VAL A 110 4.59 -15.12 -0.34
CA VAL A 110 4.37 -13.87 0.37
C VAL A 110 5.54 -12.93 0.11
N ASP A 111 5.26 -11.76 -0.45
CA ASP A 111 6.21 -10.69 -0.70
C ASP A 111 5.87 -9.47 0.16
N ILE A 112 6.70 -9.23 1.17
CA ILE A 112 6.62 -8.09 2.07
C ILE A 112 7.93 -7.30 1.96
N GLY A 113 7.82 -6.08 1.45
CA GLY A 113 8.95 -5.18 1.30
C GLY A 113 9.34 -4.48 2.60
N THR A 114 10.61 -4.12 2.73
CA THR A 114 11.10 -3.18 3.75
C THR A 114 11.30 -1.82 3.09
N VAL A 115 10.83 -0.74 3.72
CA VAL A 115 11.16 0.62 3.30
C VAL A 115 12.59 0.92 3.74
N GLY A 116 13.40 1.45 2.83
CA GLY A 116 14.78 1.84 3.13
C GLY A 116 14.86 2.96 4.15
N GLU A 117 16.08 3.23 4.65
CA GLU A 117 16.32 4.32 5.60
C GLU A 117 16.00 5.71 5.02
N ASP A 118 15.99 5.84 3.69
CA ASP A 118 15.59 7.05 2.98
C ASP A 118 14.06 7.31 3.03
N GLY A 119 13.27 6.34 3.53
CA GLY A 119 11.82 6.46 3.63
C GLY A 119 11.10 6.48 2.28
N ALA A 120 11.78 6.13 1.19
CA ALA A 120 11.23 6.27 -0.16
C ALA A 120 10.24 5.15 -0.48
N VAL A 121 9.01 5.55 -0.85
CA VAL A 121 7.97 4.62 -1.31
C VAL A 121 7.49 5.04 -2.69
N ALA A 122 7.63 4.14 -3.67
CA ALA A 122 7.10 4.30 -5.02
C ALA A 122 5.77 3.55 -5.16
N VAL A 123 4.77 4.20 -5.75
CA VAL A 123 3.44 3.62 -6.03
C VAL A 123 3.10 3.84 -7.51
N ARG A 124 3.14 2.77 -8.31
CA ARG A 124 2.85 2.82 -9.75
C ARG A 124 1.38 3.15 -10.01
N GLY A 125 1.05 3.64 -11.19
CA GLY A 125 -0.33 3.68 -11.66
C GLY A 125 -1.00 2.30 -11.56
N SER A 126 -2.26 2.29 -11.14
CA SER A 126 -3.06 1.07 -10.93
C SER A 126 -2.46 0.13 -9.88
N GLU A 127 -1.90 0.72 -8.83
CA GLU A 127 -1.32 0.04 -7.68
C GLU A 127 -1.86 0.64 -6.38
N ALA A 128 -1.92 -0.18 -5.34
CA ALA A 128 -2.08 0.30 -3.97
C ALA A 128 -1.02 -0.30 -3.05
N VAL A 129 -0.54 0.50 -2.10
CA VAL A 129 0.44 0.09 -1.09
C VAL A 129 -0.15 0.33 0.28
N LEU A 130 -0.01 -0.66 1.16
CA LEU A 130 -0.25 -0.51 2.58
C LEU A 130 1.10 -0.54 3.29
N VAL A 131 1.41 0.57 3.97
CA VAL A 131 2.61 0.74 4.78
C VAL A 131 2.26 0.46 6.22
N PHE A 132 3.10 -0.32 6.89
CA PHE A 132 2.98 -0.72 8.28
C PHE A 132 4.14 -0.13 9.07
N PHE A 133 3.83 0.62 10.13
CA PHE A 133 4.83 1.20 11.03
C PHE A 133 5.13 0.32 12.25
N ASP A 134 4.33 -0.72 12.46
CA ASP A 134 4.55 -1.76 13.47
C ASP A 134 4.65 -3.13 12.78
N GLU A 135 5.71 -3.88 13.06
CA GLU A 135 6.00 -5.16 12.43
C GLU A 135 5.02 -6.26 12.88
N GLU A 136 4.48 -6.18 14.10
CA GLU A 136 3.52 -7.16 14.60
C GLU A 136 2.22 -7.12 13.77
N GLU A 137 1.86 -5.94 13.26
CA GLU A 137 0.67 -5.73 12.44
C GLU A 137 0.83 -6.25 10.99
N VAL A 138 2.06 -6.52 10.54
CA VAL A 138 2.33 -6.99 9.17
C VAL A 138 1.82 -8.41 8.97
N TYR A 139 1.90 -9.24 9.99
CA TYR A 139 1.54 -10.66 9.95
C TYR A 139 0.19 -10.95 10.62
N GLY A 140 -0.44 -9.93 11.22
CA GLY A 140 -1.72 -10.07 11.91
C GLY A 140 -2.91 -10.15 10.94
N LEU A 141 -3.67 -11.24 11.07
CA LEU A 141 -5.10 -11.33 10.74
C LEU A 141 -5.86 -11.78 11.99
#